data_AF-A0A6J4T8M0-F1
#
_entry.id   AF-A0A6J4T8M0-F1
#
_cell.length_a   1.000
_cell.length_b   1.000
_cell.length_c   1.000
_cell.angle_alpha   90.00
_cell.angle_beta   90.00
_cell.angle_gamma   90.00
#
_symmetry.space_group_name_H-M   'P 1'
#
loop_
_entity.id
_entity.type
_entity.pdbx_description
1 polymer ?
#
loop_
_entity_poly.entity_id
_entity_poly.type
_entity_poly.pdbx_seq_one_letter_code
_entity_poly.pdbx_strand_id
1 'polypeptide(L)' 'ADGTSPSHAAYAVGYESVPQFTREYRRLFGAPPARDTEQARRRTSAAA' A
#
# COMPACT_ATOMS: atom_id res chain seq x y z
N ALA A 1 7.19 7.17 13.40
CA ALA A 1 6.88 6.45 12.14
C ALA A 1 6.33 5.09 12.57
N ASP A 2 5.49 4.36 11.85
CA ASP A 2 5.97 3.51 10.77
C ASP A 2 4.73 2.90 10.11
N GLY A 3 4.15 3.63 9.16
CA GLY A 3 3.13 3.03 8.29
C GLY A 3 3.79 1.88 7.53
N THR A 4 3.28 0.66 7.74
CA THR A 4 3.73 -0.58 7.12
C THR A 4 4.05 -0.35 5.65
N SER A 5 5.31 -0.55 5.26
CA SER A 5 5.72 -0.42 3.86
C SER A 5 4.89 -1.37 2.99
N PRO A 6 4.60 -1.04 1.72
CA PRO A 6 3.85 -1.94 0.84
C PRO A 6 4.46 -3.35 0.75
N SER A 7 5.79 -3.44 0.86
CA SER A 7 6.51 -4.71 0.92
C SER A 7 6.14 -5.51 2.16
N HIS A 8 6.14 -4.89 3.35
CA HIS A 8 5.77 -5.58 4.58
C HIS A 8 4.28 -5.97 4.57
N ALA A 9 3.40 -5.11 4.03
CA ALA A 9 1.99 -5.43 3.88
C ALA A 9 1.76 -6.63 2.95
N ALA A 10 2.51 -6.75 1.86
CA ALA A 10 2.42 -7.88 0.94
C ALA A 10 2.70 -9.21 1.67
N TYR A 11 3.82 -9.28 2.41
CA TYR A 11 4.18 -10.50 3.14
C TYR A 11 3.22 -10.79 4.30
N ALA A 12 2.75 -9.76 5.01
CA ALA A 12 1.82 -9.91 6.13
C ALA A 12 0.47 -10.51 5.72
N VAL A 13 0.02 -10.28 4.48
CA VAL A 13 -1.25 -10.83 3.95
C VAL A 13 -1.04 -12.09 3.10
N GLY A 14 0.17 -12.67 3.11
CA GLY A 14 0.45 -13.99 2.52
C GLY A 14 0.95 -13.99 1.08
N TYR A 15 1.33 -12.84 0.52
CA TYR A 15 1.95 -12.81 -0.80
C TYR A 15 3.42 -13.18 -0.72
N GLU A 16 3.86 -14.08 -1.59
CA GLU A 16 5.27 -14.48 -1.70
C GLU A 16 6.11 -13.42 -2.44
N SER A 17 5.45 -12.48 -3.13
CA SER A 17 6.10 -11.53 -4.04
C SER A 17 5.43 -10.15 -4.02
N VAL A 18 6.20 -9.11 -3.70
CA VAL A 18 5.74 -7.70 -3.74
C VAL A 18 5.24 -7.28 -5.15
N PRO A 19 5.90 -7.69 -6.25
CA PRO A 19 5.35 -7.50 -7.60
C PRO A 19 3.98 -8.15 -7.85
N GLN A 20 3.70 -9.33 -7.30
CA GLN A 20 2.38 -9.97 -7.43
C GLN A 20 1.32 -9.11 -6.73
N PHE A 21 1.57 -8.78 -5.45
CA PHE A 21 0.70 -7.92 -4.65
C PHE A 21 0.39 -6.60 -5.35
N THR A 22 1.42 -5.94 -5.89
CA THR A 22 1.26 -4.65 -6.57
C THR A 22 0.39 -4.75 -7.82
N ARG A 23 0.52 -5.82 -8.61
CA ARG A 23 -0.29 -6.03 -9.83
C ARG A 23 -1.75 -6.30 -9.47
N GLU A 24 -2.02 -7.16 -8.50
CA GLU A 24 -3.39 -7.48 -8.06
C GLU A 24 -4.04 -6.29 -7.38
N TYR A 25 -3.33 -5.58 -6.50
CA TYR A 25 -3.81 -4.36 -5.87
C TYR A 25 -4.23 -3.33 -6.93
N ARG A 26 -3.41 -3.12 -7.98
CA ARG A 26 -3.77 -2.21 -9.07
C ARG A 26 -4.99 -2.70 -9.88
N ARG A 27 -5.17 -4.02 -10.06
CA ARG A 27 -6.36 -4.57 -10.73
C ARG A 27 -7.63 -4.34 -9.92
N LEU A 28 -7.56 -4.50 -8.60
CA LEU A 28 -8.70 -4.40 -7.70
C LEU A 28 -9.06 -2.95 -7.36
N PHE A 29 -8.07 -2.08 -7.20
CA PHE A 29 -8.24 -0.72 -6.66
C PHE A 29 -7.83 0.40 -7.64
N GLY A 30 -7.34 0.06 -8.84
CA GLY A 30 -7.04 1.02 -9.91
C GLY A 30 -5.72 1.77 -9.79
N ALA A 31 -5.12 1.84 -8.59
CA ALA A 31 -3.83 2.49 -8.34
C ALA A 31 -2.84 1.55 -7.63
N PRO A 32 -1.52 1.78 -7.69
CA PRO A 32 -0.55 1.02 -6.90
C PRO A 32 -0.66 1.35 -5.38
N PRO A 33 -0.37 0.39 -4.48
CA PRO A 33 -0.52 0.56 -3.04
C PRO A 33 0.35 1.68 -2.45
N ALA A 34 1.50 1.98 -3.10
CA ALA A 34 2.35 3.10 -2.70
C ALA A 34 1.67 4.47 -2.89
N ARG A 35 0.85 4.66 -3.94
CA ARG A 35 0.10 5.90 -4.15
C ARG A 35 -1.00 6.08 -3.12
N ASP A 36 -1.69 5.00 -2.77
CA ASP A 36 -2.77 5.05 -1.79
C ASP A 36 -2.22 5.30 -0.39
N THR A 37 -1.07 4.71 -0.06
CA THR A 37 -0.36 4.99 1.20
C THR A 37 0.05 6.47 1.30
N GLU A 38 0.55 7.05 0.21
CA GLU A 38 0.89 8.48 0.16
C GLU A 38 -0.35 9.37 0.34
N GLN A 39 -1.47 9.04 -0.33
CA GLN A 39 -2.71 9.79 -0.14
C GLN A 39 -3.27 9.67 1.28
N ALA A 40 -3.21 8.47 1.87
CA ALA A 40 -3.63 8.24 3.25
C ALA A 40 -2.80 9.08 4.23
N ARG A 41 -1.47 9.10 4.06
CA ARG A 41 -0.57 9.93 4.87
C ARG A 41 -0.90 11.42 4.76
N ARG A 42 -1.15 11.92 3.54
CA ARG A 42 -1.56 13.31 3.30
C ARG A 42 -2.89 13.66 3.97
N ARG A 43 -3.86 12.75 3.92
CA ARG A 43 -5.15 12.93 4.61
C ARG A 43 -4.97 12.98 6.12
N THR A 44 -4.16 12.09 6.68
CA THR A 44 -3.84 12.11 8.11
C THR A 44 -3.13 13.40 8.53
N SER A 45 -2.16 13.88 7.73
CA SER A 45 -1.45 15.13 8.05
C SER A 45 -2.29 16.40 7.85
N ALA A 46 -3.31 16.37 6.99
CA ALA A 46 -4.22 17.51 6.80
C ALA A 46 -5.34 17.59 7.85
N ALA A 47 -5.60 16.49 8.57
CA ALA A 47 -6.59 16.42 9.63
C ALA A 47 -5.99 16.66 11.04
N ALA A 48 -4.67 16.78 11.15
CA ALA A 48 -3.93 17.09 12.38
C ALA A 48 -3.64 18.60 12.45
#